data_AF-A0A497F2B5-F1
#
_entry.id   AF-A0A497F2B5-F1
#
_cell.length_a   1.000
_cell.length_b   1.000
_cell.length_c   1.000
_cell.angle_alpha   90.00
_cell.angle_beta   90.00
_cell.angle_gamma   90.00
#
_symmetry.space_group_name_H-M   'P 1'
#
loop_
_entity.id
_entity.type
_entity.pdbx_description
1 polymer ?
#
loop_
_entity_poly.entity_id
_entity_poly.type
_entity_poly.pdbx_seq_one_letter_code
_entity_poly.pdbx_strand_id
1 'polypeptide(L)'
;MKVRFILAFTLILFLLSSFNVSISFTSQFEVEGNEDLLSVRKSAYYAIEYDPITNNTSATYTSILEVENSGTKPITATLVDFALDINSSTIQLLPETPPYSSLSSIGPITQLTWVSSFQPGITYIKYTAEA
;
A
#
# COMPACT_ATOMS: atom_id res chain seq x y z
N MET A 1 -7.83 29.10 42.03
CA MET A 1 -8.34 27.77 41.61
C MET A 1 -8.47 27.61 40.08
N LYS A 2 -8.74 28.67 39.30
CA LYS A 2 -8.96 28.60 37.84
C LYS A 2 -7.73 28.29 36.97
N VAL A 3 -6.54 28.79 37.33
CA VAL A 3 -5.32 28.65 36.50
C VAL A 3 -4.74 27.22 36.50
N ARG A 4 -4.78 26.52 37.65
CA ARG A 4 -4.31 25.13 37.77
C ARG A 4 -5.20 24.14 37.00
N PHE A 5 -6.49 24.45 36.87
CA PHE A 5 -7.44 23.64 36.11
C PHE A 5 -7.23 23.79 34.60
N ILE A 6 -6.94 25.02 34.13
CA ILE A 6 -6.62 25.29 32.72
C ILE A 6 -5.31 24.61 32.31
N LEU A 7 -4.27 24.69 33.14
CA LEU A 7 -2.99 24.03 32.87
C LEU A 7 -3.11 22.49 32.84
N ALA A 8 -3.91 21.92 33.76
CA ALA A 8 -4.19 20.49 33.74
C ALA A 8 -4.98 20.07 32.50
N PHE A 9 -5.95 20.88 32.08
CA PHE A 9 -6.75 20.62 30.87
C PHE A 9 -5.93 20.72 29.58
N THR A 10 -5.03 21.71 29.47
CA THR A 10 -4.11 21.82 28.33
C THR A 10 -3.06 20.71 28.30
N LEU A 11 -2.59 20.26 29.47
CA LEU A 11 -1.66 19.13 29.57
C LEU A 11 -2.34 17.81 29.15
N ILE A 12 -3.60 17.61 29.53
CA ILE A 12 -4.41 16.44 29.12
C ILE A 12 -4.67 16.48 27.60
N LEU A 13 -4.98 17.64 27.03
CA LEU A 13 -5.13 17.83 25.57
C LEU A 13 -3.81 17.58 24.81
N PHE A 14 -2.66 17.96 25.38
CA PHE A 14 -1.33 17.71 24.80
C PHE A 14 -0.91 16.24 24.91
N LEU A 15 -1.37 15.50 25.93
CA LEU A 15 -1.13 14.06 26.09
C LEU A 15 -2.03 13.20 25.19
N LEU A 16 -3.12 13.76 24.65
CA LEU A 16 -4.06 13.08 23.74
C LEU A 16 -3.74 13.32 22.25
N SER A 17 -2.72 14.12 21.92
CA SER A 17 -2.48 14.60 20.54
C SER A 17 -1.64 13.66 19.66
N SER A 18 -1.47 12.40 20.02
CA SER A 18 -0.72 11.44 19.18
C SER A 18 -1.38 10.07 19.18
N PHE A 19 -2.38 9.93 18.30
CA PHE A 19 -2.87 8.62 17.89
C PHE A 19 -1.95 8.10 16.78
N ASN A 20 -1.22 7.02 17.07
CA ASN A 20 -0.53 6.26 16.04
C ASN A 20 -1.52 5.21 15.52
N VAL A 21 -2.09 5.44 14.33
CA VAL A 21 -2.89 4.44 13.62
C VAL A 21 -1.93 3.67 12.71
N SER A 22 -1.72 2.40 13.01
CA SER A 22 -1.02 1.47 12.11
C SER A 22 -2.05 0.64 11.35
N ILE A 23 -2.17 0.84 10.04
CA ILE A 23 -2.95 -0.04 9.17
C ILE A 23 -1.98 -0.98 8.49
N SER A 24 -2.14 -2.29 8.70
CA SER A 24 -1.35 -3.33 8.03
C SER A 24 -2.18 -3.96 6.93
N PHE A 25 -1.67 -3.90 5.70
CA PHE A 25 -2.25 -4.62 4.56
C PHE A 25 -1.33 -5.79 4.21
N THR A 26 -1.87 -7.00 4.20
CA THR A 26 -1.19 -8.20 3.71
C THR A 26 -1.60 -8.42 2.26
N SER A 27 -0.63 -8.47 1.34
CA SER A 27 -0.87 -8.95 -0.02
C SER A 27 -0.96 -10.47 -0.01
N GLN A 28 -1.78 -11.03 -0.89
CA GLN A 28 -2.00 -12.47 -0.98
C GLN A 28 -1.53 -13.00 -2.34
N PHE A 29 -1.16 -14.27 -2.35
CA PHE A 29 -0.65 -14.95 -3.52
C PHE A 29 -1.47 -16.21 -3.77
N GLU A 30 -1.82 -16.45 -5.04
CA GLU A 30 -2.44 -17.68 -5.49
C GLU A 30 -1.62 -18.22 -6.66
N VAL A 31 -0.94 -19.36 -6.47
CA VAL A 31 -0.09 -19.97 -7.51
C VAL A 31 -0.81 -21.15 -8.14
N GLU A 32 -0.79 -21.19 -9.46
CA GLU A 32 -1.03 -22.42 -10.20
C GLU A 32 0.31 -23.18 -10.32
N GLY A 33 0.80 -23.80 -9.22
CA GLY A 33 2.13 -24.44 -9.19
C GLY A 33 2.65 -24.82 -7.80
N ASN A 34 3.97 -25.02 -7.65
CA ASN A 34 4.60 -25.22 -6.34
C ASN A 34 4.83 -23.86 -5.67
N GLU A 35 3.95 -23.50 -4.73
CA GLU A 35 3.95 -22.22 -4.03
C GLU A 35 5.28 -21.92 -3.32
N ASP A 36 6.03 -22.97 -2.92
CA ASP A 36 7.29 -22.86 -2.19
C ASP A 36 8.42 -22.16 -2.98
N LEU A 37 8.26 -22.00 -4.31
CA LEU A 37 9.28 -21.39 -5.16
C LEU A 37 9.11 -19.87 -5.33
N LEU A 38 7.93 -19.34 -5.02
CA LEU A 38 7.63 -17.92 -5.13
C LEU A 38 7.53 -17.29 -3.75
N SER A 39 8.33 -16.26 -3.52
CA SER A 39 8.19 -15.41 -2.33
C SER A 39 7.78 -14.00 -2.77
N VAL A 40 6.92 -13.36 -1.97
CA VAL A 40 6.52 -11.97 -2.21
C VAL A 40 6.78 -11.13 -0.99
N ARG A 41 7.47 -10.01 -1.21
CA ARG A 41 7.62 -8.96 -0.22
C ARG A 41 6.93 -7.70 -0.72
N LYS A 42 6.03 -7.15 0.09
CA LYS A 42 5.42 -5.83 -0.14
C LYS A 42 6.14 -4.78 0.69
N SER A 43 6.51 -3.68 0.04
CA SER A 43 6.91 -2.43 0.67
C SER A 43 5.94 -1.34 0.24
N ALA A 44 5.28 -0.69 1.19
CA ALA A 44 4.31 0.36 0.93
C ALA A 44 4.69 1.65 1.67
N TYR A 45 4.52 2.78 0.98
CA TYR A 45 4.91 4.10 1.46
C TYR A 45 3.72 5.05 1.35
N TYR A 46 3.47 5.82 2.40
CA TYR A 46 2.55 6.94 2.39
C TYR A 46 3.35 8.23 2.52
N ALA A 47 3.21 9.11 1.54
CA ALA A 47 3.70 10.47 1.60
C ALA A 47 2.51 11.40 1.83
N ILE A 48 2.56 12.23 2.87
CA ILE A 48 1.53 13.21 3.19
C ILE A 48 2.18 14.59 3.11
N GLU A 49 1.66 15.45 2.26
CA GLU A 49 2.10 16.83 2.12
C GLU A 49 1.00 17.75 2.65
N TYR A 50 1.36 18.70 3.52
CA TYR A 50 0.45 19.68 4.09
C TYR A 50 0.96 21.09 3.80
N ASP A 51 0.14 21.90 3.14
CA ASP A 51 0.38 23.33 2.96
C ASP A 51 -0.46 24.13 4.00
N PRO A 52 0.19 24.73 5.02
CA PRO A 52 -0.51 25.49 6.06
C PRO A 52 -1.10 26.81 5.57
N ILE A 53 -0.63 27.35 4.44
CA ILE A 53 -1.10 28.63 3.90
C ILE A 53 -2.45 28.40 3.19
N THR A 54 -2.55 27.34 2.40
CA THR A 54 -3.76 26.99 1.66
C THR A 54 -4.67 26.02 2.40
N ASN A 55 -4.21 25.46 3.53
CA ASN A 55 -4.87 24.40 4.28
C ASN A 55 -5.20 23.17 3.42
N ASN A 56 -4.32 22.86 2.47
CA ASN A 56 -4.43 21.70 1.60
C ASN A 56 -3.59 20.55 2.15
N THR A 57 -4.17 19.35 2.11
CA THR A 57 -3.46 18.10 2.40
C THR A 57 -3.57 17.21 1.18
N SER A 58 -2.43 16.67 0.71
CA SER A 58 -2.40 15.60 -0.29
C SER A 58 -1.75 14.38 0.33
N ALA A 59 -2.26 13.20 0.00
CA ALA A 59 -1.64 11.94 0.36
C ALA A 59 -1.38 11.11 -0.91
N THR A 60 -0.19 10.54 -0.98
CA THR A 60 0.22 9.65 -2.06
C THR A 60 0.63 8.32 -1.46
N TYR A 61 0.08 7.24 -2.00
CA TYR A 61 0.43 5.88 -1.67
C TYR A 61 1.30 5.29 -2.78
N THR A 62 2.41 4.64 -2.44
CA THR A 62 3.24 3.88 -3.38
C THR A 62 3.44 2.47 -2.87
N SER A 63 3.12 1.47 -3.69
CA SER A 63 3.34 0.05 -3.39
C SER A 63 4.44 -0.50 -4.30
N ILE A 64 5.36 -1.27 -3.71
CA ILE A 64 6.38 -2.05 -4.40
C ILE A 64 6.21 -3.51 -3.96
N LEU A 65 5.92 -4.38 -4.91
CA LEU A 65 5.86 -5.82 -4.71
C LEU A 65 7.10 -6.44 -5.35
N GLU A 66 7.89 -7.13 -4.54
CA GLU A 66 9.06 -7.88 -4.96
C GLU A 66 8.68 -9.34 -5.00
N VAL A 67 8.64 -9.93 -6.19
CA VAL A 67 8.32 -11.34 -6.40
C VAL A 67 9.62 -12.07 -6.74
N GLU A 68 10.11 -12.91 -5.84
CA GLU A 68 11.28 -13.75 -6.06
C GLU A 68 10.84 -15.13 -6.52
N ASN A 69 11.31 -15.53 -7.71
CA ASN A 69 11.23 -16.90 -8.20
C ASN A 69 12.57 -17.59 -8.01
N SER A 70 12.64 -18.46 -7.02
CA SER A 70 13.82 -19.29 -6.69
C SER A 70 13.96 -20.53 -7.57
N GLY A 71 12.99 -20.79 -8.45
CA GLY A 71 13.01 -21.88 -9.41
C GLY A 71 13.92 -21.63 -10.61
N THR A 72 13.98 -22.61 -11.52
CA THR A 72 14.82 -22.54 -12.74
C THR A 72 14.03 -22.24 -14.01
N LYS A 73 12.70 -22.09 -13.89
CA LYS A 73 11.78 -21.82 -15.00
C LYS A 73 10.81 -20.70 -14.62
N PRO A 74 10.23 -20.00 -15.62
CA PRO A 74 9.17 -19.03 -15.36
C PRO A 74 7.97 -19.70 -14.70
N ILE A 75 7.34 -18.99 -13.75
CA ILE A 75 6.10 -19.43 -13.09
C ILE A 75 5.02 -18.40 -13.35
N THR A 76 3.85 -18.83 -13.83
CA THR A 76 2.67 -17.97 -13.96
C THR A 76 1.90 -18.00 -12.65
N ALA A 77 1.60 -16.84 -12.10
CA ALA A 77 0.85 -16.74 -10.85
C ALA A 77 -0.05 -15.51 -10.83
N THR A 78 -1.05 -15.59 -9.94
CA THR A 78 -1.95 -14.48 -9.64
C THR A 78 -1.49 -13.80 -8.36
N LEU A 79 -1.12 -12.53 -8.46
CA LEU A 79 -0.78 -11.68 -7.33
C LEU A 79 -1.97 -10.78 -7.02
N VAL A 80 -2.39 -10.73 -5.75
CA VAL A 80 -3.48 -9.86 -5.30
C VAL A 80 -2.94 -8.87 -4.27
N ASP A 81 -3.05 -7.58 -4.57
CA ASP A 81 -2.71 -6.49 -3.66
C ASP A 81 -3.93 -5.68 -3.27
N PHE A 82 -3.86 -5.06 -2.09
CA PHE A 82 -4.91 -4.24 -1.52
C PHE A 82 -4.35 -2.90 -1.07
N ALA A 83 -5.12 -1.84 -1.31
CA ALA A 83 -4.82 -0.48 -0.88
C ALA A 83 -6.11 0.23 -0.43
N LEU A 84 -6.00 1.09 0.59
CA LEU A 84 -7.13 1.80 1.19
C LEU A 84 -7.37 3.14 0.51
N ASP A 85 -8.64 3.45 0.29
CA ASP A 85 -9.22 4.72 -0.17
C ASP A 85 -8.68 5.26 -1.51
N ILE A 86 -7.99 4.42 -2.28
CA ILE A 86 -7.56 4.74 -3.65
C ILE A 86 -8.65 4.40 -4.68
N ASN A 87 -8.73 5.15 -5.76
CA ASN A 87 -9.67 4.89 -6.86
C ASN A 87 -8.95 4.47 -8.15
N SER A 88 -9.65 3.79 -9.07
CA SER A 88 -9.03 3.31 -10.31
C SER A 88 -8.49 4.41 -11.21
N SER A 89 -9.11 5.59 -11.18
CA SER A 89 -8.68 6.75 -11.97
C SER A 89 -7.43 7.46 -11.42
N THR A 90 -7.10 7.27 -10.14
CA THR A 90 -5.92 7.87 -9.49
C THR A 90 -4.73 6.93 -9.44
N ILE A 91 -4.91 5.65 -9.81
CA ILE A 91 -3.81 4.70 -9.91
C ILE A 91 -2.96 5.00 -11.15
N GLN A 92 -1.68 5.18 -10.92
CA GLN A 92 -0.65 5.28 -11.94
C GLN A 92 0.31 4.09 -11.83
N LEU A 93 0.43 3.33 -12.91
CA LEU A 93 1.48 2.32 -13.04
C LEU A 93 2.81 3.02 -13.35
N LEU A 94 3.84 2.71 -12.57
CA LEU A 94 5.18 3.23 -12.86
C LEU A 94 5.84 2.40 -13.99
N PRO A 95 6.90 2.91 -14.62
CA PRO A 95 7.64 2.16 -15.63
C PRO A 95 7.98 0.75 -15.17
N GLU A 96 7.98 -0.19 -16.12
CA GLU A 96 8.28 -1.62 -15.90
C GLU A 96 7.24 -2.39 -15.06
N THR A 97 6.19 -1.71 -14.61
CA THR A 97 5.09 -2.37 -13.91
C THR A 97 4.15 -3.04 -14.90
N PRO A 98 3.90 -4.35 -14.78
CA PRO A 98 2.96 -5.02 -15.65
C PRO A 98 1.54 -4.46 -15.45
N PRO A 99 0.72 -4.42 -16.52
CA PRO A 99 -0.68 -4.03 -16.37
C PRO A 99 -1.39 -4.99 -15.41
N TYR A 100 -2.26 -4.45 -14.56
CA TYR A 100 -3.14 -5.26 -13.73
C TYR A 100 -4.22 -5.91 -14.61
N SER A 101 -4.64 -7.12 -14.24
CA SER A 101 -5.68 -7.88 -14.95
C SER A 101 -7.08 -7.43 -14.56
N SER A 102 -7.28 -7.01 -13.31
CA SER A 102 -8.57 -6.52 -12.81
C SER A 102 -8.42 -5.59 -11.62
N LEU A 103 -9.43 -4.77 -11.40
CA LEU A 103 -9.58 -3.92 -10.23
C LEU A 103 -11.00 -4.05 -9.67
N SER A 104 -11.13 -4.18 -8.35
CA SER A 104 -12.42 -4.21 -7.65
C SER A 104 -12.40 -3.32 -6.41
N SER A 105 -13.42 -2.48 -6.26
CA SER A 105 -13.63 -1.70 -5.04
C SER A 105 -14.48 -2.51 -4.06
N ILE A 106 -13.93 -2.73 -2.87
CA ILE A 106 -14.54 -3.49 -1.77
C ILE A 106 -14.62 -2.54 -0.57
N GLY A 107 -15.66 -1.71 -0.54
CA GLY A 107 -15.80 -0.65 0.46
C GLY A 107 -14.65 0.38 0.34
N PRO A 108 -13.94 0.71 1.44
CA PRO A 108 -12.80 1.64 1.41
C PRO A 108 -11.52 0.97 0.90
N ILE A 109 -11.56 -0.27 0.42
CA ILE A 109 -10.37 -0.99 -0.06
C ILE A 109 -10.50 -1.21 -1.56
N THR A 110 -9.47 -0.88 -2.31
CA THR A 110 -9.31 -1.25 -3.71
C THR A 110 -8.38 -2.44 -3.80
N GLN A 111 -8.87 -3.51 -4.45
CA GLN A 111 -8.12 -4.70 -4.77
C GLN A 111 -7.56 -4.57 -6.20
N LEU A 112 -6.28 -4.88 -6.36
CA LEU A 112 -5.59 -4.99 -7.63
C LEU A 112 -5.14 -6.43 -7.83
N THR A 113 -5.43 -6.99 -9.01
CA THR A 113 -5.00 -8.34 -9.39
C THR A 113 -4.02 -8.26 -10.56
N TRP A 114 -2.92 -8.98 -10.50
CA TRP A 114 -2.01 -9.19 -11.62
C TRP A 114 -1.92 -10.67 -11.95
N VAL A 115 -1.98 -10.99 -13.24
CA VAL A 115 -1.65 -12.32 -13.76
C VAL A 115 -0.39 -12.15 -14.60
N SER A 116 0.74 -12.65 -14.11
CA SER A 116 2.04 -12.44 -14.75
C SER A 116 2.92 -13.69 -14.70
N SER A 117 3.87 -13.76 -15.64
CA SER A 117 4.89 -14.81 -15.69
C SER A 117 6.19 -14.30 -15.05
N PHE A 118 6.48 -14.79 -13.85
CA PHE A 118 7.65 -14.42 -13.07
C PHE A 118 8.86 -15.23 -13.49
N GLN A 119 9.84 -14.57 -14.10
CA GLN A 119 11.11 -15.20 -14.51
C GLN A 119 11.95 -15.58 -13.27
N PRO A 120 12.86 -16.57 -13.36
CA PRO A 120 13.84 -16.83 -12.30
C PRO A 120 14.57 -15.55 -11.87
N GLY A 121 14.65 -15.31 -10.56
CA GLY A 121 15.14 -14.06 -9.98
C GLY A 121 14.03 -13.17 -9.42
N ILE A 122 14.30 -11.86 -9.30
CA ILE A 122 13.38 -10.89 -8.68
C ILE A 122 12.66 -10.08 -9.76
N THR A 123 11.34 -10.04 -9.68
CA THR A 123 10.48 -9.15 -10.47
C THR A 123 9.88 -8.07 -9.56
N TYR A 124 9.92 -6.82 -9.99
CA TYR A 124 9.32 -5.70 -9.27
C TYR A 124 8.01 -5.28 -9.94
N ILE A 125 6.98 -5.05 -9.12
CA ILE A 125 5.70 -4.47 -9.55
C ILE A 125 5.48 -3.22 -8.71
N LYS A 126 5.35 -2.05 -9.35
CA LYS A 126 5.29 -0.76 -8.64
C LYS A 126 4.16 0.14 -9.13
N TYR A 127 3.30 0.57 -8.22
CA TYR A 127 2.27 1.54 -8.56
C TYR A 127 2.15 2.63 -7.51
N THR A 128 1.65 3.77 -7.95
CA THR A 128 1.38 4.95 -7.12
C THR A 128 -0.08 5.31 -7.28
N ALA A 129 -0.71 5.81 -6.21
CA ALA A 129 -2.08 6.30 -6.23
C ALA A 129 -2.26 7.47 -5.26
N GLU A 130 -3.22 8.34 -5.55
CA GLU A 130 -3.71 9.31 -4.57
C GLU A 130 -4.53 8.57 -3.51
N ALA A 131 -4.29 8.89 -2.23
CA ALA A 131 -4.91 8.27 -1.06
C ALA A 131 -5.72 9.29 -0.23
#